data_AF-A0A6B1YIB9-F1
#
_entry.id   AF-A0A6B1YIB9-F1
#
_cell.length_a   1.000
_cell.length_b   1.000
_cell.length_c   1.000
_cell.angle_alpha   90.00
_cell.angle_beta   90.00
_cell.angle_gamma   90.00
#
_symmetry.space_group_name_H-M   'P 1'
#
loop_
_entity.id
_entity.type
_entity.pdbx_description
1 polymer ?
#
loop_
_entity_poly.entity_id
_entity_poly.type
_entity_poly.pdbx_seq_one_letter_code
_entity_poly.pdbx_strand_id
1 'polypeptide(L)'
;MNYLFVPFTSEESNNELLSMGTLWASQVAKDRRGREPPKLLFYNTKHMKPLNIINNDDTLYVIAHGYEGISDYIFSLSTPPANGLIPALTAGELSVRLKVAGLNANHRRVKLYVCNSGGEFSEFATSFKSKMRDSMGYPNIDVYYYNSSVSVPKEFADGNYHKDGVLFDAQGNVVLTPRFRASEARQRVP
;
A
#
# COMPACT_ATOMS: atom_id res chain seq x y z
N MET A 1 13.51 -8.55 5.06
CA MET A 1 12.80 -8.60 3.78
C MET A 1 11.71 -7.51 3.73
N ASN A 2 11.26 -7.13 2.53
CA ASN A 2 10.19 -6.15 2.34
C ASN A 2 8.94 -6.85 1.81
N TYR A 3 7.77 -6.46 2.30
CA TYR A 3 6.48 -6.98 1.85
C TYR A 3 5.56 -5.83 1.48
N LEU A 4 4.81 -5.99 0.39
CA LEU A 4 3.78 -5.05 -0.04
C LEU A 4 2.42 -5.69 0.20
N PHE A 5 1.58 -5.03 0.97
CA PHE A 5 0.24 -5.48 1.28
C PHE A 5 -0.80 -4.55 0.68
N VAL A 6 -1.68 -5.12 -0.13
CA VAL A 6 -2.88 -4.45 -0.63
C VAL A 6 -4.03 -4.81 0.30
N PRO A 7 -4.55 -3.86 1.09
CA PRO A 7 -5.51 -4.14 2.16
C PRO A 7 -6.95 -4.32 1.67
N PHE A 8 -7.17 -4.39 0.35
CA PHE A 8 -8.47 -4.51 -0.29
C PHE A 8 -8.59 -5.84 -1.04
N THR A 9 -9.79 -6.43 -1.05
CA THR A 9 -10.09 -7.63 -1.83
C THR A 9 -10.25 -7.28 -3.31
N SER A 10 -10.32 -8.31 -4.18
CA SER A 10 -10.65 -8.12 -5.59
C SER A 10 -12.05 -7.55 -5.80
N GLU A 11 -13.00 -7.86 -4.92
CA GLU A 11 -14.38 -7.34 -4.94
C GLU A 11 -14.42 -5.84 -4.62
N GLU A 12 -13.42 -5.35 -3.87
CA GLU A 12 -13.23 -3.93 -3.56
C GLU A 12 -12.42 -3.18 -4.62
N SER A 13 -12.30 -3.73 -5.83
CA SER A 13 -11.63 -3.09 -6.98
C SER A 13 -10.16 -2.74 -6.72
N ASN A 14 -9.37 -3.67 -6.21
CA ASN A 14 -7.96 -3.45 -5.87
C ASN A 14 -6.98 -3.44 -7.08
N ASN A 15 -7.47 -3.42 -8.32
CA ASN A 15 -6.66 -3.60 -9.53
C ASN A 15 -5.60 -2.50 -9.72
N GLU A 16 -5.93 -1.26 -9.37
CA GLU A 16 -4.98 -0.15 -9.43
C GLU A 16 -3.82 -0.37 -8.47
N LEU A 17 -4.11 -0.69 -7.20
CA LEU A 17 -3.12 -0.99 -6.17
C LEU A 17 -2.26 -2.21 -6.49
N LEU A 18 -2.85 -3.24 -7.09
CA LEU A 18 -2.13 -4.42 -7.61
C LEU A 18 -1.10 -4.00 -8.66
N SER A 19 -1.51 -3.15 -9.61
CA SER A 19 -0.65 -2.66 -10.69
C SER A 19 0.50 -1.83 -10.13
N MET A 20 0.22 -0.94 -9.17
CA MET A 20 1.23 -0.16 -8.46
C MET A 20 2.26 -1.04 -7.74
N GLY A 21 1.79 -2.04 -6.98
CA GLY A 21 2.67 -2.96 -6.27
C GLY A 21 3.56 -3.75 -7.22
N THR A 22 3.02 -4.23 -8.34
CA THR A 22 3.74 -5.04 -9.32
C THR A 22 4.81 -4.22 -10.02
N LEU A 23 4.48 -2.98 -10.39
CA LEU A 23 5.45 -2.04 -10.93
C LEU A 23 6.59 -1.77 -9.96
N TRP A 24 6.29 -1.54 -8.67
CA TRP A 24 7.32 -1.34 -7.66
C TRP A 24 8.24 -2.56 -7.54
N ALA A 25 7.70 -3.77 -7.42
CA ALA A 25 8.51 -4.99 -7.36
C ALA A 25 9.42 -5.14 -8.60
N SER A 26 8.89 -4.89 -9.80
CA SER A 26 9.63 -4.93 -11.06
C SER A 26 10.79 -3.93 -11.09
N GLN A 27 10.59 -2.71 -10.60
CA GLN A 27 11.64 -1.69 -10.56
C GLN A 27 12.75 -2.02 -9.58
N VAL A 28 12.42 -2.58 -8.41
CA VAL A 28 13.44 -2.99 -7.43
C VAL A 28 14.29 -4.13 -7.98
N ALA A 29 13.67 -5.10 -8.67
CA ALA A 29 14.39 -6.19 -9.32
C ALA A 29 15.38 -5.73 -10.40
N LYS A 30 15.12 -4.57 -11.03
CA LYS A 30 16.00 -3.94 -12.04
C LYS A 30 17.05 -3.00 -11.44
N ASP A 31 17.03 -2.76 -10.14
CA ASP A 31 17.99 -1.88 -9.48
C ASP A 31 19.37 -2.54 -9.44
N ARG A 32 20.35 -1.92 -10.12
CA ARG A 32 21.74 -2.39 -10.21
C ARG A 32 22.44 -2.53 -8.86
N ARG A 33 21.88 -1.96 -7.79
CA ARG A 33 22.37 -2.10 -6.42
C ARG A 33 21.97 -3.42 -5.75
N GLY A 34 21.26 -4.31 -6.45
CA GLY A 34 20.93 -5.66 -5.97
C GLY A 34 19.92 -5.67 -4.83
N ARG A 35 18.95 -4.74 -4.85
CA ARG A 35 17.90 -4.71 -3.82
C ARG A 35 16.90 -5.84 -4.07
N GLU A 36 16.50 -6.53 -3.00
CA GLU A 36 15.48 -7.58 -3.08
C GLU A 36 14.09 -6.97 -3.35
N PRO A 37 13.36 -7.43 -4.38
CA PRO A 37 12.03 -6.93 -4.68
C PRO A 37 11.05 -7.32 -3.55
N PRO A 38 10.14 -6.41 -3.16
CA PRO A 38 9.14 -6.75 -2.17
C PRO A 38 8.19 -7.84 -2.69
N LYS A 39 7.78 -8.74 -1.79
CA LYS A 39 6.73 -9.74 -2.09
C LYS A 39 5.36 -9.10 -1.94
N LEU A 40 4.51 -9.23 -2.96
CA LEU A 40 3.14 -8.75 -2.93
C LEU A 40 2.22 -9.74 -2.21
N LEU A 41 1.39 -9.20 -1.32
CA LEU A 41 0.41 -9.90 -0.50
C LEU A 41 -0.92 -9.17 -0.58
N PHE A 42 -2.01 -9.92 -0.55
CA PHE A 42 -3.36 -9.37 -0.76
C PHE A 42 -4.26 -9.75 0.38
N TYR A 43 -5.11 -8.81 0.80
CA TYR A 43 -6.18 -9.14 1.72
C TYR A 43 -7.17 -10.12 1.06
N ASN A 44 -7.48 -11.20 1.76
CA ASN A 44 -8.42 -12.21 1.33
C ASN A 44 -9.25 -12.66 2.53
N THR A 45 -10.57 -12.67 2.39
CA THR A 45 -11.53 -13.04 3.43
C THR A 45 -11.74 -14.55 3.55
N LYS A 46 -11.27 -15.36 2.59
CA LYS A 46 -11.45 -16.82 2.51
C LYS A 46 -10.49 -17.62 3.40
N HIS A 47 -10.24 -17.16 4.63
CA HIS A 47 -9.38 -17.79 5.65
C HIS A 47 -7.88 -17.93 5.32
N MET A 48 -7.39 -17.32 4.24
CA MET A 48 -5.94 -17.23 4.00
C MET A 48 -5.32 -16.20 4.95
N LYS A 49 -4.18 -16.56 5.56
CA LYS A 49 -3.38 -15.67 6.41
C LYS A 49 -2.07 -15.27 5.71
N PRO A 50 -2.14 -14.41 4.68
CA PRO A 50 -0.99 -14.08 3.84
C PRO A 50 0.15 -13.42 4.61
N LEU A 51 -0.12 -12.78 5.76
CA LEU A 51 0.90 -12.09 6.55
C LEU A 51 1.62 -12.99 7.56
N ASN A 52 1.21 -14.27 7.71
CA ASN A 52 1.87 -15.22 8.62
C ASN A 52 3.33 -15.51 8.24
N ILE A 53 3.74 -15.22 7.00
CA ILE A 53 5.11 -15.43 6.51
C ILE A 53 6.07 -14.28 6.88
N ILE A 54 5.55 -13.19 7.44
CA ILE A 54 6.32 -11.99 7.76
C ILE A 54 6.93 -12.14 9.15
N ASN A 55 8.25 -11.95 9.25
CA ASN A 55 8.93 -11.96 10.54
C ASN A 55 8.73 -10.63 11.30
N ASN A 56 9.08 -10.62 12.59
CA ASN A 56 8.82 -9.46 13.45
C ASN A 56 9.60 -8.19 13.02
N ASP A 57 10.81 -8.36 12.48
CA ASP A 57 11.69 -7.26 12.05
C ASP A 57 11.62 -6.95 10.53
N ASP A 58 10.81 -7.71 9.78
CA ASP A 58 10.54 -7.40 8.37
C ASP A 58 9.78 -6.08 8.25
N THR A 59 9.83 -5.46 7.06
CA THR A 59 9.06 -4.23 6.82
C THR A 59 7.83 -4.53 5.99
N LEU A 60 6.65 -4.26 6.55
CA LEU A 60 5.40 -4.31 5.83
C LEU A 60 5.04 -2.92 5.29
N TYR A 61 4.87 -2.81 3.98
CA TYR A 61 4.34 -1.63 3.32
C TYR A 61 2.87 -1.85 3.01
N VAL A 62 2.00 -0.93 3.40
CA VAL A 62 0.58 -0.94 3.02
C VAL A 62 0.40 0.03 1.86
N ILE A 63 -0.09 -0.44 0.71
CA ILE A 63 -0.36 0.43 -0.45
C ILE A 63 -1.86 0.74 -0.50
N ALA A 64 -2.20 2.02 -0.57
CA ALA A 64 -3.57 2.49 -0.78
C ALA A 64 -3.58 3.90 -1.42
N HIS A 65 -4.77 4.40 -1.72
CA HIS A 65 -4.99 5.82 -2.05
C HIS A 65 -5.54 6.57 -0.84
N GLY A 66 -5.28 7.87 -0.77
CA GLY A 66 -5.98 8.85 0.05
C GLY A 66 -6.58 9.91 -0.85
N TYR A 67 -7.28 10.89 -0.28
CA TYR A 67 -7.75 12.07 -1.00
C TYR A 67 -7.45 13.34 -0.23
N GLU A 68 -7.11 14.40 -0.97
CA GLU A 68 -6.96 15.73 -0.42
C GLU A 68 -8.28 16.18 0.22
N GLY A 69 -8.20 16.69 1.45
CA GLY A 69 -9.37 17.06 2.26
C GLY A 69 -10.13 15.88 2.87
N ILE A 70 -9.67 14.63 2.71
CA ILE A 70 -10.24 13.45 3.39
C ILE A 70 -9.12 12.67 4.09
N SER A 71 -8.90 12.97 5.37
CA SER A 71 -7.83 12.39 6.18
C SER A 71 -8.24 11.11 6.91
N ASP A 72 -9.53 10.81 7.07
CA ASP A 72 -10.00 9.69 7.92
C ASP A 72 -9.96 8.31 7.24
N TYR A 73 -9.75 8.26 5.93
CA TYR A 73 -9.92 7.07 5.11
C TYR A 73 -8.76 6.81 4.17
N ILE A 74 -8.57 5.53 3.85
CA ILE A 74 -7.81 5.08 2.67
C ILE A 74 -8.74 4.37 1.69
N PHE A 75 -8.40 4.42 0.41
CA PHE A 75 -9.26 4.00 -0.69
C PHE A 75 -8.57 2.99 -1.60
N SER A 76 -9.38 2.16 -2.25
CA SER A 76 -8.89 1.17 -3.23
C SER A 76 -8.60 1.77 -4.61
N LEU A 77 -9.14 2.96 -4.91
CA LEU A 77 -9.03 3.63 -6.21
C LEU A 77 -8.57 5.09 -6.04
N SER A 78 -7.88 5.63 -7.03
CA SER A 78 -7.48 7.05 -7.06
C SER A 78 -8.57 8.00 -7.56
N THR A 79 -9.66 7.48 -8.13
CA THR A 79 -10.81 8.26 -8.58
C THR A 79 -12.12 7.53 -8.31
N PRO A 80 -13.20 8.24 -7.93
CA PRO A 80 -14.51 7.62 -7.77
C PRO A 80 -15.06 7.10 -9.11
N PRO A 81 -15.63 5.88 -9.15
CA PRO A 81 -16.37 5.44 -10.32
C PRO A 81 -17.62 6.32 -10.49
N ALA A 82 -18.05 6.53 -11.74
CA ALA A 82 -19.16 7.42 -12.09
C ALA A 82 -20.51 7.09 -11.40
N ASN A 83 -20.61 5.93 -10.75
CA ASN A 83 -21.87 5.36 -10.28
C ASN A 83 -21.90 5.11 -8.75
N GLY A 84 -20.90 5.50 -7.96
CA GLY A 84 -20.98 5.17 -6.53
C GLY A 84 -19.78 5.45 -5.64
N LEU A 85 -19.90 4.91 -4.43
CA LEU A 85 -18.94 4.98 -3.33
C LEU A 85 -17.69 4.15 -3.65
N ILE A 86 -16.52 4.70 -3.34
CA ILE A 86 -15.26 3.94 -3.41
C ILE A 86 -15.12 3.13 -2.12
N PRO A 87 -14.70 1.86 -2.19
CA PRO A 87 -14.32 1.11 -1.01
C PRO A 87 -13.27 1.87 -0.21
N ALA A 88 -13.63 2.21 1.02
CA ALA A 88 -12.83 3.01 1.93
C ALA A 88 -12.60 2.24 3.23
N LEU A 89 -11.42 2.42 3.83
CA LEU A 89 -11.11 1.88 5.14
C LEU A 89 -10.74 3.02 6.08
N THR A 90 -11.38 3.03 7.23
CA THR A 90 -10.89 3.73 8.40
C THR A 90 -9.59 3.10 8.90
N ALA A 91 -8.87 3.84 9.74
CA ALA A 91 -7.70 3.33 10.46
C ALA A 91 -8.01 2.03 11.23
N GLY A 92 -9.22 1.90 11.79
CA GLY A 92 -9.61 0.71 12.56
C GLY A 92 -9.87 -0.51 11.70
N GLU A 93 -10.53 -0.33 10.56
CA GLU A 93 -10.75 -1.42 9.62
C GLU A 93 -9.42 -1.93 9.06
N LEU A 94 -8.47 -1.04 8.75
CA LEU A 94 -7.13 -1.46 8.36
C LEU A 94 -6.44 -2.27 9.47
N SER A 95 -6.49 -1.84 10.73
CA SER A 95 -5.92 -2.58 11.86
C SER A 95 -6.52 -3.99 12.01
N VAL A 96 -7.84 -4.10 11.87
CA VAL A 96 -8.53 -5.41 11.90
C VAL A 96 -8.08 -6.28 10.73
N ARG A 97 -7.97 -5.73 9.52
CA ARG A 97 -7.53 -6.49 8.33
C ARG A 97 -6.12 -7.04 8.48
N LEU A 98 -5.18 -6.27 9.01
CA LEU A 98 -3.82 -6.77 9.26
C LEU A 98 -3.80 -7.94 10.26
N LYS A 99 -4.58 -7.83 11.34
CA LYS A 99 -4.72 -8.92 12.33
C LYS A 99 -5.37 -10.17 11.72
N VAL A 100 -6.48 -10.01 11.01
CA VAL A 100 -7.20 -11.12 10.35
C VAL A 100 -6.33 -11.80 9.28
N ALA A 101 -5.55 -11.01 8.53
CA ALA A 101 -4.61 -11.51 7.53
C ALA A 101 -3.38 -12.20 8.13
N GLY A 102 -3.25 -12.25 9.46
CA GLY A 102 -2.24 -13.05 10.16
C GLY A 102 -0.95 -12.30 10.49
N LEU A 103 -0.98 -10.96 10.59
CA LEU A 103 0.21 -10.24 11.04
C LEU A 103 0.53 -10.66 12.50
N ASN A 104 1.79 -10.96 12.78
CA ASN A 104 2.22 -11.33 14.12
C ASN A 104 2.09 -10.13 15.07
N ALA A 105 1.54 -10.33 16.28
CA ALA A 105 1.38 -9.29 17.29
C ALA A 105 2.71 -8.62 17.71
N ASN A 106 3.83 -9.32 17.54
CA ASN A 106 5.18 -8.81 17.80
C ASN A 106 5.81 -8.10 16.59
N HIS A 107 5.10 -7.97 15.47
CA HIS A 107 5.60 -7.27 14.30
C HIS A 107 5.84 -5.79 14.61
N ARG A 108 6.97 -5.26 14.13
CA ARG A 108 7.49 -3.98 14.60
C ARG A 108 7.32 -2.85 13.60
N ARG A 109 7.18 -3.10 12.30
CA ARG A 109 7.34 -2.02 11.30
C ARG A 109 6.33 -2.05 10.17
N VAL A 110 5.38 -1.12 10.24
CA VAL A 110 4.44 -0.83 9.15
C VAL A 110 4.74 0.53 8.53
N LYS A 111 4.76 0.58 7.20
CA LYS A 111 4.91 1.81 6.43
C LYS A 111 3.68 2.03 5.56
N LEU A 112 2.94 3.09 5.82
CA LEU A 112 1.79 3.50 5.04
C LEU A 112 2.26 4.20 3.77
N TYR A 113 2.06 3.54 2.63
CA TYR A 113 2.38 4.03 1.29
C TYR A 113 1.08 4.50 0.61
N VAL A 114 0.59 5.64 1.07
CA VAL A 114 -0.71 6.19 0.67
C VAL A 114 -0.51 7.38 -0.27
N CYS A 115 -1.08 7.26 -1.47
CA CYS A 115 -0.97 8.27 -2.53
C CYS A 115 -2.05 9.36 -2.37
N ASN A 116 -1.88 10.53 -3.01
CA ASN A 116 -2.92 11.57 -3.12
C ASN A 116 -3.49 12.16 -1.81
N SER A 117 -2.78 12.04 -0.67
CA SER A 117 -3.28 12.52 0.63
C SER A 117 -3.13 14.03 0.88
N GLY A 118 -2.55 14.80 -0.05
CA GLY A 118 -2.39 16.26 0.09
C GLY A 118 -1.49 16.73 1.25
N GLY A 119 -0.87 15.81 2.00
CA GLY A 119 -0.10 16.14 3.21
C GLY A 119 -0.89 16.03 4.53
N GLU A 120 -2.19 15.70 4.48
CA GLU A 120 -3.08 15.56 5.65
C GLU A 120 -3.26 14.10 6.06
N PHE A 121 -2.15 13.35 6.17
CA PHE A 121 -2.22 11.91 6.48
C PHE A 121 -1.72 11.53 7.88
N SER A 122 -1.28 12.52 8.66
CA SER A 122 -0.80 12.35 10.03
C SER A 122 -1.89 11.84 10.96
N GLU A 123 -3.12 12.32 10.80
CA GLU A 123 -4.28 11.93 11.63
C GLU A 123 -4.64 10.46 11.44
N PHE A 124 -4.77 10.01 10.18
CA PHE A 124 -4.95 8.60 9.86
C PHE A 124 -3.85 7.74 10.47
N ALA A 125 -2.59 8.10 10.24
CA ALA A 125 -1.44 7.33 10.67
C ALA A 125 -1.35 7.24 12.21
N THR A 126 -1.68 8.33 12.90
CA THR A 126 -1.75 8.39 14.38
C THR A 126 -2.87 7.52 14.92
N SER A 127 -4.07 7.65 14.35
CA SER A 127 -5.24 6.82 14.69
C SER A 127 -4.96 5.33 14.47
N PHE A 128 -4.32 4.99 13.34
CA PHE A 128 -3.93 3.63 13.01
C PHE A 128 -2.91 3.06 14.01
N LYS A 129 -1.85 3.82 14.35
CA LYS A 129 -0.87 3.39 15.37
C LYS A 129 -1.54 3.12 16.72
N SER A 130 -2.41 4.03 17.18
CA SER A 130 -3.15 3.85 18.43
C SER A 130 -4.02 2.60 18.39
N LYS A 131 -4.81 2.39 17.34
CA LYS A 131 -5.68 1.19 17.23
C LYS A 131 -4.88 -0.11 17.17
N MET A 132 -3.74 -0.13 16.47
CA MET A 132 -2.84 -1.29 16.45
C MET A 132 -2.31 -1.62 17.86
N ARG A 133 -1.85 -0.61 18.59
CA ARG A 133 -1.30 -0.77 19.95
C ARG A 133 -2.39 -1.11 20.96
N ASP A 134 -3.40 -0.26 21.05
CA ASP A 134 -4.37 -0.20 22.16
C ASP A 134 -5.52 -1.21 21.99
N SER A 135 -5.92 -1.50 20.74
CA SER A 135 -7.07 -2.38 20.48
C SER A 135 -6.65 -3.74 19.91
N MET A 136 -5.59 -3.81 19.10
CA MET A 136 -5.23 -5.04 18.39
C MET A 136 -4.13 -5.87 19.08
N GLY A 137 -3.39 -5.28 20.02
CA GLY A 137 -2.36 -5.96 20.82
C GLY A 137 -0.96 -5.94 20.21
N TYR A 138 -0.58 -4.85 19.53
CA TYR A 138 0.75 -4.68 18.91
C TYR A 138 1.57 -3.63 19.69
N PRO A 139 2.13 -3.97 20.86
CA PRO A 139 2.66 -2.98 21.80
C PRO A 139 3.89 -2.20 21.29
N ASN A 140 4.66 -2.78 20.37
CA ASN A 140 5.94 -2.25 19.90
C ASN A 140 5.92 -1.82 18.42
N ILE A 141 4.73 -1.54 17.88
CA ILE A 141 4.55 -1.21 16.47
C ILE A 141 5.05 0.22 16.17
N ASP A 142 5.97 0.32 15.22
CA ASP A 142 6.34 1.57 14.57
C ASP A 142 5.54 1.73 13.28
N VAL A 143 4.88 2.88 13.15
CA VAL A 143 4.18 3.29 11.95
C VAL A 143 4.92 4.47 11.32
N TYR A 144 5.17 4.36 10.02
CA TYR A 144 5.73 5.44 9.21
C TYR A 144 4.73 5.80 8.12
N TYR A 145 4.67 7.07 7.77
CA TYR A 145 3.87 7.58 6.66
C TYR A 145 4.66 8.61 5.86
N TYR A 146 4.14 8.98 4.69
CA TYR A 146 4.69 10.04 3.85
C TYR A 146 3.86 11.30 4.05
N ASN A 147 4.53 12.41 4.34
CA ASN A 147 3.90 13.70 4.60
C ASN A 147 3.66 14.52 3.32
N SER A 148 3.77 13.89 2.16
CA SER A 148 3.60 14.48 0.84
C SER A 148 2.97 13.46 -0.09
N SER A 149 2.18 13.93 -1.06
CA SER A 149 1.58 13.06 -2.08
C SER A 149 2.65 12.18 -2.71
N VAL A 150 2.46 10.88 -2.54
CA VAL A 150 3.26 9.87 -3.20
C VAL A 150 2.55 9.58 -4.52
N SER A 151 3.24 9.72 -5.65
CA SER A 151 2.64 9.50 -6.96
C SER A 151 3.33 8.35 -7.69
N VAL A 152 2.53 7.52 -8.36
CA VAL A 152 2.99 6.74 -9.51
C VAL A 152 3.03 7.71 -10.70
N PRO A 153 4.12 7.79 -11.47
CA PRO A 153 4.20 8.73 -12.60
C PRO A 153 3.02 8.55 -13.57
N LYS A 154 2.46 9.67 -14.06
CA LYS A 154 1.23 9.73 -14.89
C LYS A 154 1.26 8.83 -16.12
N GLU A 155 2.44 8.58 -16.68
CA GLU A 155 2.65 7.75 -17.86
C GLU A 155 2.27 6.25 -17.68
N PHE A 156 1.87 5.83 -16.47
CA PHE A 156 1.40 4.45 -16.18
C PHE A 156 -0.07 4.36 -15.73
N ALA A 157 -0.80 5.48 -15.67
CA ALA A 157 -2.19 5.51 -15.20
C ALA A 157 -3.18 4.88 -16.20
N ASP A 158 -2.85 4.90 -17.49
CA ASP A 158 -3.76 4.49 -18.58
C ASP A 158 -3.35 3.16 -19.27
N GLY A 159 -2.39 2.42 -18.72
CA GLY A 159 -1.84 1.22 -19.38
C GLY A 159 -2.82 0.05 -19.37
N ASN A 160 -3.08 -0.55 -20.54
CA ASN A 160 -3.76 -1.85 -20.63
C ASN A 160 -2.79 -2.97 -20.22
N TYR A 161 -3.10 -3.71 -19.15
CA TYR A 161 -2.22 -4.72 -18.59
C TYR A 161 -2.50 -6.11 -19.16
N HIS A 162 -1.46 -6.78 -19.68
CA HIS A 162 -1.46 -8.21 -19.97
C HIS A 162 -0.89 -9.02 -18.80
N LYS A 163 -1.34 -10.28 -18.67
CA LYS A 163 -1.03 -11.21 -17.58
C LYS A 163 0.47 -11.51 -17.34
N ASP A 164 1.36 -11.06 -18.21
CA ASP A 164 2.78 -11.40 -18.20
C ASP A 164 3.70 -10.28 -17.65
N GLY A 165 3.12 -9.22 -17.04
CA GLY A 165 3.91 -8.20 -16.32
C GLY A 165 4.65 -7.20 -17.21
N VAL A 166 4.25 -7.09 -18.49
CA VAL A 166 4.75 -6.08 -19.43
C VAL A 166 3.77 -4.91 -19.47
N LEU A 167 4.30 -3.71 -19.25
CA LEU A 167 3.57 -2.45 -19.28
C LEU A 167 3.57 -1.88 -20.70
N PHE A 168 2.38 -1.53 -21.18
CA PHE A 168 2.18 -0.84 -22.44
C PHE A 168 1.60 0.55 -22.18
N ASP A 169 2.04 1.57 -22.92
CA ASP A 169 1.37 2.87 -22.91
C ASP A 169 -0.01 2.78 -23.59
N ALA A 170 -0.76 3.88 -23.57
CA ALA A 170 -2.09 3.96 -24.20
C ALA A 170 -2.04 3.75 -25.74
N GLN A 171 -0.85 3.76 -26.33
CA GLN A 171 -0.59 3.52 -27.76
C GLN A 171 -0.08 2.10 -28.03
N GLY A 172 0.08 1.26 -27.01
CA GLY A 172 0.52 -0.13 -27.13
C GLY A 172 2.04 -0.32 -27.20
N ASN A 173 2.85 0.67 -26.84
CA ASN A 173 4.31 0.55 -26.81
C ASN A 173 4.81 0.02 -25.47
N VAL A 174 5.83 -0.85 -25.49
CA VAL A 174 6.49 -1.35 -24.27
C VAL A 174 7.18 -0.20 -23.54
N VAL A 175 6.71 0.13 -22.34
CA VAL A 175 7.32 1.20 -21.55
C VAL A 175 8.52 0.66 -20.78
N LEU A 176 9.71 0.88 -21.32
CA LEU A 176 10.96 0.59 -20.63
C LEU A 176 11.24 1.69 -19.61
N THR A 177 11.13 1.31 -18.33
CA THR A 177 11.54 2.01 -17.10
C THR A 177 10.73 3.22 -16.64
N PRO A 178 10.15 3.12 -15.43
CA PRO A 178 10.14 4.29 -14.52
C PRO A 178 10.94 4.11 -13.23
N ARG A 179 11.68 5.15 -12.86
CA ARG A 179 12.27 5.26 -11.51
C ARG A 179 11.16 5.62 -10.51
N PHE A 180 10.75 4.64 -9.72
CA PHE A 180 9.96 4.88 -8.52
C PHE A 180 10.85 5.61 -7.48
N ARG A 181 10.70 6.93 -7.37
CA ARG A 181 11.29 7.69 -6.26
C ARG A 181 10.16 8.18 -5.36
N ALA A 182 9.85 7.39 -4.34
CA ALA A 182 9.31 7.96 -3.11
C ALA A 182 10.36 8.98 -2.64
N SER A 183 10.03 10.28 -2.63
CA SER A 183 10.88 11.26 -1.95
C SER A 183 11.08 10.79 -0.50
N GLU A 184 12.31 10.87 0.00
CA GLU A 184 12.71 10.27 1.29
C GLU A 184 12.18 11.04 2.52
N ALA A 185 11.11 11.84 2.38
CA ALA A 185 10.47 12.57 3.48
C ALA A 185 9.49 11.67 4.26
N ARG A 186 10.01 10.60 4.86
CA ARG A 186 9.23 9.74 5.76
C ARG A 186 9.16 10.35 7.15
N GLN A 187 7.98 10.34 7.75
CA GLN A 187 7.81 10.69 9.16
C GLN A 187 7.42 9.45 9.96
N ARG A 188 8.07 9.26 11.11
CA ARG A 188 7.64 8.28 12.10
C ARG A 188 6.50 8.91 12.90
N VAL A 189 5.40 8.19 13.06
CA VAL A 189 4.33 8.62 13.97
C VAL A 189 4.89 8.61 15.40
N PRO A 190 4.81 9.72 16.15
CA PRO A 190 5.25 9.81 17.55
C PRO A 190 4.74 8.65 18.40
#